data_AF-A0A920US01-F1
#
_entry.id   AF-A0A920US01-F1
#
_cell.length_a   1.000
_cell.length_b   1.000
_cell.length_c   1.000
_cell.angle_alpha   90.00
_cell.angle_beta   90.00
_cell.angle_gamma   90.00
#
_symmetry.space_group_name_H-M   'P 1'
#
loop_
_entity.id
_entity.type
_entity.pdbx_description
1 polymer ?
#
loop_
_entity_poly.entity_id
_entity_poly.type
_entity_poly.pdbx_seq_one_letter_code
_entity_poly.pdbx_strand_id
1 'polypeptide(L)'
;MNLLLITGGQHPYEESTPVLQSFISEAGHRVTLSESAEELAEDLSIFDAIVLNTLRQEATNNDLTGGQREGLEGYVSGGGSLLSIHISAASCPDWSQSKKITGGGWVLGESWHPPFGGFPKGIC
;
A
#
# COMPACT_ATOMS: atom_id res chain seq x y z
N MET A 1 -13.00 -7.49 -10.98
CA MET A 1 -12.79 -7.47 -9.53
C MET A 1 -13.18 -6.10 -8.98
N ASN A 2 -13.52 -6.01 -7.69
CA ASN A 2 -13.73 -4.79 -6.94
C ASN A 2 -12.51 -4.55 -6.05
N LEU A 3 -11.75 -3.48 -6.32
CA LEU A 3 -10.50 -3.19 -5.62
C LEU A 3 -10.64 -1.93 -4.76
N LEU A 4 -10.08 -1.98 -3.56
CA LEU A 4 -9.88 -0.79 -2.71
C LEU A 4 -8.46 -0.27 -2.94
N LEU A 5 -8.34 0.92 -3.53
CA LEU A 5 -7.07 1.62 -3.73
C LEU A 5 -6.88 2.66 -2.64
N ILE A 6 -6.00 2.36 -1.69
CA ILE A 6 -5.62 3.30 -0.64
C ILE A 6 -4.49 4.19 -1.14
N THR A 7 -4.64 5.51 -1.03
CA THR A 7 -3.63 6.48 -1.41
C THR A 7 -3.38 7.58 -0.38
N GLY A 8 -2.46 8.51 -0.68
CA GLY A 8 -2.11 9.66 0.13
C GLY A 8 -0.83 9.48 0.97
N GLY A 9 -0.39 10.57 1.59
CA GLY A 9 0.86 10.62 2.38
C GLY A 9 2.02 11.29 1.67
N GLN A 10 3.23 11.12 2.20
CA GLN A 10 4.42 11.82 1.70
C GLN A 10 5.07 11.09 0.52
N HIS A 11 4.49 11.29 -0.67
CA HIS A 11 5.02 10.94 -1.99
C HIS A 11 4.15 11.64 -3.06
N PRO A 12 4.62 11.86 -4.30
CA PRO A 12 3.77 12.35 -5.41
C PRO A 12 2.71 11.34 -5.87
N TYR A 13 1.74 11.04 -5.01
CA TYR A 13 0.65 10.10 -5.30
C TYR A 13 -0.38 10.68 -6.28
N GLU A 14 -0.46 11.99 -6.40
CA GLU A 14 -1.22 12.69 -7.43
C GLU A 14 -0.77 12.32 -8.85
N GLU A 15 0.48 11.86 -9.02
CA GLU A 15 1.00 11.39 -10.30
C GLU A 15 0.71 9.89 -10.50
N SER A 16 0.90 9.06 -9.47
CA SER A 16 0.79 7.60 -9.61
C SER A 16 -0.64 7.06 -9.49
N THR A 17 -1.48 7.67 -8.66
CA THR A 17 -2.85 7.20 -8.40
C THR A 17 -3.73 7.24 -9.66
N PRO A 18 -3.78 8.32 -10.45
CA PRO A 18 -4.59 8.34 -11.68
C PRO A 18 -4.15 7.27 -12.68
N VAL A 19 -2.85 7.01 -12.77
CA VAL A 19 -2.28 5.97 -13.65
C VAL A 19 -2.70 4.58 -13.19
N LEU A 20 -2.60 4.28 -11.89
CA LEU A 20 -3.06 3.00 -11.34
C LEU A 20 -4.57 2.82 -11.52
N GLN A 21 -5.38 3.86 -11.29
CA GLN A 21 -6.82 3.81 -11.50
C GLN A 21 -7.18 3.53 -12.96
N SER A 22 -6.51 4.18 -13.92
CA SER A 22 -6.70 3.95 -15.35
C SER A 22 -6.36 2.50 -15.70
N PHE A 23 -5.20 1.97 -15.29
CA PHE A 23 -4.84 0.58 -15.58
C PHE A 23 -5.85 -0.43 -15.02
N ILE A 24 -6.30 -0.25 -13.78
CA ILE A 24 -7.26 -1.17 -13.16
C ILE A 24 -8.62 -1.08 -13.87
N SER A 25 -9.07 0.12 -14.22
CA SER A 25 -10.36 0.35 -14.89
C SER A 25 -10.35 -0.17 -16.33
N GLU A 26 -9.27 0.06 -17.08
CA GLU A 26 -9.08 -0.42 -18.46
C GLU A 26 -9.00 -1.94 -18.54
N ALA A 27 -8.49 -2.59 -17.48
CA ALA A 27 -8.55 -4.05 -17.32
C ALA A 27 -9.98 -4.58 -17.01
N GLY A 28 -11.00 -3.72 -16.94
CA GLY A 28 -12.38 -4.09 -16.66
C GLY A 28 -12.68 -4.35 -15.19
N HIS A 29 -11.92 -3.75 -14.27
CA HIS A 29 -12.16 -3.84 -12.83
C HIS A 29 -12.75 -2.55 -12.27
N ARG A 30 -13.33 -2.63 -11.07
CA ARG A 30 -13.88 -1.48 -10.34
C ARG A 30 -12.88 -1.04 -9.29
N VAL A 31 -12.76 0.27 -9.10
CA VAL A 31 -11.88 0.88 -8.10
C VAL A 31 -12.68 1.75 -7.16
N THR A 32 -12.58 1.47 -5.87
CA THR A 32 -12.89 2.42 -4.81
C THR A 32 -11.58 3.10 -4.41
N LEU A 33 -11.45 4.40 -4.68
CA LEU A 33 -10.29 5.19 -4.27
C LEU A 33 -10.54 5.75 -2.87
N SER A 34 -9.56 5.60 -1.97
CA SER A 34 -9.66 6.14 -0.62
C SER A 34 -8.36 6.80 -0.16
N GLU A 35 -8.46 8.08 0.21
CA GLU A 35 -7.38 8.84 0.85
C GLU A 35 -7.43 8.71 2.38
N SER A 36 -8.63 8.55 2.97
CA SER A 36 -8.82 8.44 4.42
C SER A 36 -8.51 7.04 4.95
N ALA A 37 -8.65 6.03 4.11
CA ALA A 37 -8.63 4.60 4.47
C ALA A 37 -9.71 4.18 5.46
N GLU A 38 -10.79 4.94 5.61
CA GLU A 38 -11.90 4.65 6.53
C GLU A 38 -12.53 3.27 6.29
N GLU A 39 -12.58 2.83 5.03
CA GLU A 39 -13.11 1.54 4.61
C GLU A 39 -12.35 0.37 5.23
N LEU A 40 -11.08 0.55 5.64
CA LEU A 40 -10.32 -0.49 6.33
C LEU A 40 -10.90 -0.84 7.70
N ALA A 41 -11.76 -0.01 8.28
CA ALA A 41 -12.46 -0.29 9.53
C ALA A 41 -13.88 -0.85 9.31
N GLU A 42 -14.30 -1.06 8.06
CA GLU A 42 -15.63 -1.55 7.69
C GLU A 42 -15.59 -3.02 7.22
N ASP A 43 -16.69 -3.47 6.61
CA ASP A 43 -16.76 -4.79 5.98
C ASP A 43 -15.97 -4.81 4.66
N LEU A 44 -14.79 -5.41 4.71
CA LEU A 44 -13.89 -5.55 3.56
C LEU A 44 -14.25 -6.72 2.63
N SER A 45 -15.28 -7.52 2.95
CA SER A 45 -15.68 -8.69 2.13
C SER A 45 -16.16 -8.33 0.72
N ILE A 46 -16.52 -7.06 0.50
CA ILE A 46 -16.90 -6.54 -0.81
C ILE A 46 -15.70 -6.37 -1.76
N PHE A 47 -14.47 -6.41 -1.25
CA PHE A 47 -13.25 -6.17 -2.02
C PHE A 47 -12.51 -7.48 -2.32
N ASP A 48 -12.25 -7.73 -3.60
CA ASP A 48 -11.44 -8.86 -4.07
C ASP A 48 -9.94 -8.65 -3.77
N ALA A 49 -9.50 -7.39 -3.74
CA ALA A 49 -8.12 -7.03 -3.38
C ALA A 49 -8.03 -5.61 -2.81
N ILE A 50 -7.03 -5.39 -1.96
CA ILE A 50 -6.63 -4.08 -1.46
C ILE A 50 -5.28 -3.71 -2.07
N VAL A 51 -5.15 -2.48 -2.56
CA VAL A 51 -3.93 -1.91 -3.13
C VAL A 51 -3.45 -0.77 -2.24
N LEU A 52 -2.22 -0.87 -1.73
CA LEU A 52 -1.58 0.18 -0.95
C LEU A 52 -0.64 0.99 -1.85
N ASN A 53 -1.10 2.17 -2.26
CA ASN A 53 -0.30 3.19 -2.96
C ASN A 53 -0.17 4.43 -2.07
N THR A 54 0.44 4.27 -0.90
CA THR A 54 0.41 5.26 0.17
C THR A 54 1.65 5.15 1.06
N LEU A 55 2.04 6.25 1.71
CA LEU A 55 3.00 6.26 2.82
C LEU A 55 2.30 6.85 4.03
N ARG A 56 1.86 6.01 4.96
CA ARG A 56 1.07 6.41 6.13
C ARG A 56 1.91 6.49 7.38
N GLN A 57 2.00 7.67 7.99
CA GLN A 57 2.85 7.94 9.15
C GLN A 57 2.22 8.99 10.05
N GLU A 58 2.51 8.90 11.35
CA GLU A 58 2.11 9.92 12.32
C GLU A 58 2.69 11.29 11.94
N ALA A 59 3.93 11.34 11.46
CA ALA A 59 4.60 12.57 11.02
C ALA A 59 3.86 13.33 9.89
N THR A 60 3.04 12.61 9.11
CA THR A 60 2.23 13.15 8.01
C THR A 60 0.73 13.20 8.35
N ASN A 61 0.37 12.95 9.61
CA ASN A 61 -1.01 12.95 10.13
C ASN A 61 -1.98 12.08 9.32
N ASN A 62 -1.50 10.96 8.75
CA ASN A 62 -2.29 10.05 7.93
C ASN A 62 -2.08 8.57 8.31
N ASP A 63 -1.50 8.32 9.48
CA ASP A 63 -1.31 6.98 10.03
C ASP A 63 -2.65 6.23 10.15
N LEU A 64 -2.61 4.90 10.05
CA LEU A 64 -3.79 4.07 10.25
C LEU A 64 -4.17 4.05 11.73
N THR A 65 -5.47 4.24 12.00
CA THR A 65 -6.07 4.04 13.32
C THR A 65 -6.06 2.57 13.72
N GLY A 66 -6.31 2.29 15.01
CA GLY A 66 -6.41 0.92 15.52
C GLY A 66 -7.40 0.06 14.75
N GLY A 67 -8.63 0.56 14.50
CA GLY A 67 -9.65 -0.17 13.76
C GLY A 67 -9.26 -0.45 12.31
N GLN A 68 -8.61 0.49 11.63
CA GLN A 68 -8.11 0.28 10.26
C GLN A 68 -6.98 -0.76 10.21
N ARG A 69 -6.09 -0.78 11.21
CA ARG A 69 -5.04 -1.78 11.35
C ARG A 69 -5.63 -3.17 11.57
N GLU A 70 -6.58 -3.29 12.49
CA GLU A 70 -7.30 -4.53 12.80
C GLU A 70 -8.05 -5.08 11.58
N GLY A 71 -8.77 -4.23 10.84
CA GLY A 71 -9.50 -4.67 9.65
C GLY A 71 -8.57 -5.10 8.52
N LEU A 72 -7.47 -4.38 8.26
CA LEU A 72 -6.48 -4.80 7.26
C LEU A 72 -5.79 -6.13 7.64
N GLU A 73 -5.41 -6.29 8.92
CA GLU A 73 -4.84 -7.55 9.43
C GLU A 73 -5.85 -8.71 9.31
N GLY A 74 -7.11 -8.47 9.68
CA GLY A 74 -8.20 -9.44 9.55
C GLY A 74 -8.45 -9.84 8.10
N TYR A 75 -8.46 -8.89 7.18
CA TYR A 75 -8.64 -9.15 5.75
C TYR A 75 -7.53 -10.05 5.20
N VAL A 76 -6.26 -9.71 5.45
CA VAL A 76 -5.11 -10.46 4.92
C VAL A 76 -5.00 -11.84 5.58
N SER A 77 -5.17 -11.94 6.90
CA SER A 77 -5.15 -13.23 7.62
C SER A 77 -6.33 -14.13 7.23
N GLY A 78 -7.45 -13.55 6.81
CA GLY A 78 -8.61 -14.25 6.24
C GLY A 78 -8.43 -14.73 4.80
N GLY A 79 -7.27 -14.48 4.17
CA GLY A 79 -6.98 -14.88 2.78
C GLY A 79 -7.30 -13.82 1.73
N GLY A 80 -7.60 -12.58 2.15
CA GLY A 80 -7.76 -11.44 1.25
C GLY A 80 -6.47 -11.07 0.52
N SER A 81 -6.59 -10.59 -0.71
CA SER A 81 -5.44 -10.28 -1.57
C SER A 81 -4.92 -8.86 -1.32
N LEU A 82 -3.60 -8.72 -1.12
CA LEU A 82 -2.95 -7.42 -0.90
C LEU A 82 -1.87 -7.15 -1.95
N LEU A 83 -1.91 -5.96 -2.54
CA LEU A 83 -0.84 -5.42 -3.38
C LEU A 83 -0.19 -4.23 -2.66
N SER A 84 1.03 -4.41 -2.16
CA SER A 84 1.85 -3.35 -1.55
C SER A 84 2.78 -2.75 -2.62
N ILE A 85 2.65 -1.45 -2.92
CA ILE A 85 3.39 -0.79 -3.99
C ILE A 85 4.48 0.12 -3.41
N HIS A 86 5.72 -0.11 -3.86
CA HIS A 86 6.86 0.75 -3.56
C HIS A 86 7.07 0.95 -2.05
N ILE A 87 6.98 2.20 -1.56
CA ILE A 87 7.29 2.57 -0.18
C ILE A 87 6.10 2.32 0.78
N SER A 88 4.99 1.74 0.32
CA SER A 88 3.85 1.43 1.20
C SER A 88 4.20 0.49 2.34
N ALA A 89 5.20 -0.36 2.16
CA ALA A 89 5.75 -1.22 3.22
C ALA A 89 6.50 -0.45 4.35
N ALA A 90 6.73 0.85 4.19
CA ALA A 90 7.25 1.74 5.24
C ALA A 90 6.12 2.41 6.06
N SER A 91 4.86 2.16 5.71
CA SER A 91 3.71 2.72 6.42
C SER A 91 3.56 2.14 7.81
N CYS A 92 3.06 2.95 8.74
CA CYS A 92 2.79 2.60 10.13
C CYS A 92 4.05 1.99 10.80
N PRO A 93 5.17 2.74 10.91
CA PRO A 93 6.45 2.17 11.32
C PRO A 93 6.44 1.53 12.71
N ASP A 94 5.58 2.03 13.62
CA ASP A 94 5.40 1.48 14.98
C ASP A 94 4.53 0.22 15.01
N TRP A 95 3.79 -0.05 13.93
CA TRP A 95 2.94 -1.23 13.83
C TRP A 95 3.71 -2.39 13.22
N SER A 96 4.33 -3.20 14.09
CA SER A 96 5.17 -4.33 13.64
C SER A 96 4.50 -5.33 12.69
N GLN A 97 3.17 -5.45 12.68
CA GLN A 97 2.47 -6.35 11.76
C GLN A 97 2.43 -5.85 10.32
N SER A 98 2.55 -4.54 10.08
CA SER A 98 2.59 -3.99 8.71
C SER A 98 3.68 -4.70 7.89
N LYS A 99 4.87 -4.86 8.47
CA LYS A 99 6.02 -5.54 7.86
C LYS A 99 5.77 -7.02 7.53
N LYS A 100 4.96 -7.70 8.34
CA LYS A 100 4.59 -9.11 8.09
C LYS A 100 3.56 -9.21 6.98
N ILE A 101 2.56 -8.33 7.02
CA ILE A 101 1.48 -8.24 6.04
C ILE A 101 2.04 -7.92 4.64
N THR A 102 2.99 -6.99 4.54
CA THR A 102 3.59 -6.58 3.26
C THR A 102 4.70 -7.51 2.77
N GLY A 103 5.06 -8.55 3.54
CA GLY A 103 6.12 -9.50 3.20
C GLY A 103 7.55 -8.94 3.25
N GLY A 104 7.72 -7.72 3.75
CA GLY A 104 8.99 -7.02 3.86
C GLY A 104 8.78 -5.65 4.50
N GLY A 105 9.77 -5.17 5.26
CA GLY A 105 9.72 -3.86 5.91
C GLY A 105 10.75 -2.92 5.31
N TRP A 106 10.34 -1.70 4.95
CA TRP A 106 11.26 -0.61 4.68
C TRP A 106 11.37 0.24 5.95
N VAL A 107 12.58 0.32 6.51
CA VAL A 107 12.85 1.14 7.71
C VAL A 107 13.41 2.47 7.24
N LEU A 108 12.68 3.57 7.47
CA LEU A 108 13.16 4.89 7.09
C LEU A 108 14.49 5.22 7.77
N GLY A 109 15.44 5.75 6.99
CA GLY A 109 16.79 6.09 7.47
C GLY A 109 17.77 4.92 7.54
N GLU A 110 17.30 3.66 7.51
CA GLU A 110 18.14 2.46 7.52
C GLU A 110 18.06 1.66 6.21
N SER A 111 16.92 1.67 5.54
CA SER A 111 16.76 1.04 4.23
C SER A 111 17.13 2.06 3.15
N TRP A 112 17.92 1.63 2.17
CA TRP A 112 18.29 2.46 1.03
C TRP A 112 18.36 1.61 -0.24
N HIS A 113 18.07 2.24 -1.37
CA HIS A 113 18.52 1.70 -2.63
C HIS A 113 20.06 1.82 -2.69
N PRO A 114 20.77 0.81 -3.22
CA PRO A 114 22.16 1.01 -3.58
C PRO A 114 22.26 2.21 -4.54
N PRO A 115 23.41 2.91 -4.60
CA PRO A 115 23.62 3.96 -5.59
C PRO A 115 23.19 3.47 -6.98
N PHE A 116 22.64 4.36 -7.82
CA PHE A 116 22.32 4.02 -9.21
C PHE A 116 23.58 3.45 -9.88
N GLY A 117 23.63 2.12 -9.98
CA GLY A 117 24.71 1.40 -10.63
C GLY A 117 24.36 1.20 -12.10
N GLY A 118 25.27 1.57 -13.01
CA GLY A 118 25.15 1.10 -14.38
C GLY A 118 25.16 -0.42 -14.36
N PHE A 119 24.14 -1.06 -14.94
CA PHE A 119 24.16 -2.49 -15.20
C PHE A 119 25.49 -2.83 -15.90
N PRO A 120 26.37 -3.67 -15.32
CA PRO A 120 27.51 -4.15 -16.07
C PRO A 120 26.95 -4.92 -17.27
N LYS A 121 27.21 -4.42 -18.49
CA LYS A 121 27.02 -5.22 -19.68
C LYS A 121 27.91 -6.46 -19.55
N GLY A 122 27.30 -7.62 -19.30
CA GLY A 122 27.98 -8.90 -19.41
C GLY A 122 27.84 -9.79 -18.19
N ILE A 123 26.70 -10.48 -18.09
CA ILE A 123 26.70 -11.89 -17.68
C ILE A 123 25.85 -12.61 -18.75
N CYS A 124 26.56 -13.12 -19.76
CA CYS A 124 26.11 -14.25 -20.58
C CYS A 124 26.97 -15.44 -20.18
#